data_AF-A0A9J6QPC5-F1
#
_entry.id   AF-A0A9J6QPC5-F1
#
_cell.length_a   1.000
_cell.length_b   1.000
_cell.length_c   1.000
_cell.angle_alpha   90.00
_cell.angle_beta   90.00
_cell.angle_gamma   90.00
#
_symmetry.space_group_name_H-M   'P 1'
#
loop_
_entity.id
_entity.type
_entity.pdbx_description
1 polymer ?
#
loop_
_entity_poly.entity_id
_entity_poly.type
_entity_poly.pdbx_seq_one_letter_code
_entity_poly.pdbx_strand_id
1 'polypeptide(L)'
;MSQGSLVNKNLRFTLSPGEKEISVRTYNLLIGLTLLYGFAVNAAMVVLFRGVFDGINQWVLLIGYLVCVFVGAALTRSDSAGVSFLGYNFIVVPLGVMLTILLPYYGSQLVFEAIVITGAVTLLMLAAGTLFPAVFLGMGRMLFFTLVVVCIAELFCIFVLKADFAIFDYAVVLLFSAYIGYDWAKANRYQRTVNNAIDSATDLYMDIINIFIRILAILNRNR
;
A
#
# COMPACT_ATOMS: atom_id res chain seq x y z
N MET A 1 18.72 -33.73 -9.86
CA MET A 1 18.37 -32.45 -10.52
C MET A 1 16.90 -32.16 -10.24
N SER A 2 16.62 -31.42 -9.17
CA SER A 2 15.26 -30.97 -8.84
C SER A 2 15.19 -29.49 -9.17
N GLN A 3 14.67 -29.16 -10.36
CA GLN A 3 14.23 -27.79 -10.67
C GLN A 3 12.89 -27.58 -9.97
N GLY A 4 12.94 -27.35 -8.67
CA GLY A 4 11.81 -26.90 -7.87
C GLY A 4 11.56 -25.42 -8.12
N SER A 5 10.47 -25.14 -8.82
CA SER A 5 9.70 -23.90 -8.76
C SER A 5 10.49 -22.58 -8.85
N LEU A 6 10.96 -22.25 -10.05
CA LEU A 6 10.88 -20.85 -10.46
C LEU A 6 9.40 -20.55 -10.73
N VAL A 7 8.65 -20.23 -9.66
CA VAL A 7 7.25 -19.79 -9.73
C VAL A 7 7.19 -18.64 -10.72
N ASN A 8 6.47 -18.90 -11.79
CA ASN A 8 6.57 -18.19 -13.05
C ASN A 8 5.87 -16.84 -12.90
N LYS A 9 6.55 -15.75 -13.25
CA LYS A 9 6.07 -14.36 -13.19
C LYS A 9 4.82 -14.09 -14.08
N ASN A 10 4.28 -15.14 -14.71
CA ASN A 10 3.15 -15.16 -15.64
C ASN A 10 1.81 -15.55 -14.99
N LEU A 11 1.78 -16.03 -13.74
CA LEU A 11 0.54 -16.48 -13.08
C LEU A 11 -0.54 -15.39 -13.00
N ARG A 12 -0.17 -14.11 -12.86
CA ARG A 12 -1.17 -13.00 -12.84
C ARG A 12 -1.80 -12.70 -14.20
N PHE A 13 -1.25 -13.23 -15.29
CA PHE A 13 -1.72 -13.01 -16.66
C PHE A 13 -2.39 -14.25 -17.27
N THR A 14 -2.48 -15.36 -16.53
CA THR A 14 -3.02 -16.65 -16.98
C THR A 14 -3.91 -17.28 -15.91
N LEU A 15 -4.94 -18.05 -16.27
CA LEU A 15 -5.80 -18.73 -15.29
C LEU A 15 -5.03 -19.85 -14.60
N SER A 16 -4.96 -19.80 -13.27
CA SER A 16 -4.48 -20.94 -12.51
C SER A 16 -5.55 -22.05 -12.48
N PRO A 17 -5.15 -23.33 -12.38
CA PRO A 17 -6.10 -24.43 -12.27
C PRO A 17 -7.06 -24.24 -11.09
N GLY A 18 -8.37 -24.14 -11.38
CA GLY A 18 -9.42 -23.94 -10.36
C GLY A 18 -9.88 -22.50 -10.16
N GLU A 19 -9.20 -21.51 -10.74
CA GLU A 19 -9.68 -20.12 -10.75
C GLU A 19 -10.76 -19.91 -11.82
N LYS A 20 -11.76 -19.07 -11.49
CA LYS A 20 -12.80 -18.65 -12.42
C LYS A 20 -12.56 -17.19 -12.82
N GLU A 21 -12.61 -16.92 -14.12
CA GLU A 21 -12.65 -15.55 -14.60
C GLU A 21 -13.97 -14.90 -14.17
N ILE A 22 -13.86 -13.69 -13.62
CA ILE A 22 -15.00 -12.89 -13.18
C ILE A 22 -15.19 -11.68 -14.09
N SER A 23 -16.41 -11.11 -14.06
CA SER A 23 -16.71 -9.93 -14.85
C SER A 23 -15.84 -8.74 -14.44
N VAL A 24 -15.56 -7.82 -15.38
CA VAL A 24 -14.81 -6.57 -15.12
C VAL A 24 -15.39 -5.79 -13.94
N ARG A 25 -16.73 -5.71 -13.87
CA ARG A 25 -17.43 -5.00 -12.80
C ARG A 25 -17.17 -5.66 -11.45
N THR A 26 -17.30 -6.99 -11.39
CA THR A 26 -17.03 -7.76 -10.17
C THR A 26 -15.58 -7.62 -9.74
N TYR A 27 -14.63 -7.67 -10.68
CA TYR A 27 -13.21 -7.53 -10.41
C TYR A 27 -12.87 -6.16 -9.79
N ASN A 28 -13.30 -5.07 -10.43
CA ASN A 28 -13.06 -3.72 -9.91
C ASN A 28 -13.78 -3.46 -8.58
N LEU A 29 -15.00 -4.03 -8.42
CA LEU A 29 -15.73 -3.95 -7.16
C LEU A 29 -15.01 -4.69 -6.04
N LEU A 30 -14.44 -5.88 -6.30
CA LEU A 30 -13.66 -6.61 -5.32
C LEU A 30 -12.42 -5.83 -4.89
N ILE A 31 -11.68 -5.21 -5.84
CA ILE A 31 -10.56 -4.33 -5.49
C ILE A 31 -11.02 -3.23 -4.53
N GLY A 32 -12.10 -2.52 -4.89
CA GLY A 32 -12.65 -1.45 -4.07
C GLY A 32 -13.12 -1.92 -2.68
N LEU A 33 -13.83 -3.05 -2.59
CA LEU A 33 -14.27 -3.60 -1.32
C LEU A 33 -13.10 -4.04 -0.43
N THR A 34 -12.06 -4.65 -1.00
CA THR A 34 -10.87 -5.06 -0.25
C THR A 34 -10.11 -3.85 0.29
N LEU A 35 -10.01 -2.76 -0.49
CA LEU A 35 -9.47 -1.48 -0.03
C LEU A 35 -10.28 -0.90 1.13
N LEU A 36 -11.60 -0.79 0.95
CA LEU A 36 -12.51 -0.26 1.99
C LEU A 36 -12.45 -1.10 3.26
N TYR A 37 -12.37 -2.43 3.14
CA TYR A 37 -12.17 -3.32 4.28
C TYR A 37 -10.88 -2.98 5.04
N GLY A 38 -9.74 -2.83 4.34
CA GLY A 38 -8.46 -2.51 4.99
C GLY A 38 -8.50 -1.17 5.72
N PHE A 39 -9.11 -0.14 5.11
CA PHE A 39 -9.29 1.16 5.76
C PHE A 39 -10.24 1.09 6.95
N ALA A 40 -11.33 0.33 6.85
CA ALA A 40 -12.27 0.12 7.94
C ALA A 40 -11.62 -0.62 9.12
N VAL A 41 -10.80 -1.63 8.87
CA VAL A 41 -10.00 -2.33 9.90
C VAL A 41 -9.06 -1.34 10.59
N ASN A 42 -8.30 -0.54 9.84
CA ASN A 42 -7.41 0.46 10.44
C ASN A 42 -8.17 1.50 11.28
N ALA A 43 -9.28 2.02 10.76
CA ALA A 43 -10.11 2.98 11.49
C ALA A 43 -10.68 2.37 12.78
N ALA A 44 -11.18 1.13 12.71
CA ALA A 44 -11.64 0.39 13.88
C ALA A 44 -10.50 0.18 14.88
N MET A 45 -9.30 -0.18 14.43
CA MET A 45 -8.17 -0.41 15.32
C MET A 45 -7.76 0.86 16.08
N VAL A 46 -7.69 2.00 15.39
CA VAL A 46 -7.35 3.30 15.98
C VAL A 46 -8.34 3.68 17.10
N VAL A 47 -9.62 3.36 16.94
CA VAL A 47 -10.67 3.65 17.93
C VAL A 47 -10.67 2.63 19.07
N LEU A 48 -10.61 1.33 18.75
CA LEU A 48 -10.81 0.23 19.70
C LEU A 48 -9.56 -0.07 20.54
N PHE A 49 -8.36 0.11 19.99
CA PHE A 49 -7.09 -0.24 20.65
C PHE A 49 -6.27 0.97 21.09
N ARG A 50 -6.92 2.14 21.23
CA ARG A 50 -6.24 3.37 21.66
C ARG A 50 -5.54 3.16 23.00
N GLY A 51 -4.24 3.48 23.05
CA GLY A 51 -3.42 3.35 24.26
C GLY A 51 -2.95 1.93 24.60
N VAL A 52 -3.42 0.90 23.88
CA VAL A 52 -3.07 -0.51 24.15
C VAL A 52 -1.60 -0.79 23.84
N PHE A 53 -1.04 -0.10 22.85
CA PHE A 53 0.31 -0.37 22.32
C PHE A 53 1.37 0.66 22.73
N ASP A 54 1.02 1.66 23.54
CA ASP A 54 1.90 2.80 23.90
C ASP A 54 3.15 2.38 24.69
N GLY A 55 3.11 1.22 25.36
CA GLY A 55 4.23 0.68 26.13
C GLY A 55 5.21 -0.19 25.32
N ILE A 56 4.97 -0.43 24.03
CA ILE A 56 5.82 -1.31 23.23
C ILE A 56 7.06 -0.55 22.73
N ASN A 57 8.23 -1.19 22.83
CA ASN A 57 9.49 -0.64 22.33
C ASN A 57 9.40 -0.33 20.81
N GLN A 58 9.78 0.89 20.41
CA GLN A 58 9.72 1.36 19.03
C GLN A 58 10.47 0.46 18.04
N TRP A 59 11.62 -0.11 18.41
CA TRP A 59 12.38 -1.02 17.55
C TRP A 59 11.68 -2.36 17.34
N VAL A 60 11.02 -2.87 18.39
CA VAL A 60 10.22 -4.09 18.30
C VAL A 60 9.02 -3.88 17.37
N LEU A 61 8.35 -2.74 17.49
CA LEU A 61 7.27 -2.36 16.58
C LEU A 61 7.77 -2.26 15.13
N LEU A 62 8.88 -1.55 14.89
CA LEU A 62 9.43 -1.36 13.55
C LEU A 62 9.84 -2.69 12.90
N ILE A 63 10.61 -3.53 13.61
CA ILE A 63 11.05 -4.82 13.10
C ILE A 63 9.85 -5.75 12.91
N GLY A 64 8.92 -5.80 13.87
CA GLY A 64 7.69 -6.59 13.76
C GLY A 64 6.84 -6.19 12.56
N TYR A 65 6.66 -4.89 12.34
CA TYR A 65 5.97 -4.37 11.16
C TYR A 65 6.66 -4.79 9.86
N LEU A 66 7.98 -4.62 9.74
CA LEU A 66 8.73 -5.02 8.55
C LEU A 66 8.60 -6.53 8.28
N VAL A 67 8.73 -7.36 9.31
CA VAL A 67 8.56 -8.82 9.20
C VAL A 67 7.16 -9.14 8.69
N CYS A 68 6.11 -8.56 9.27
CA CYS A 68 4.75 -8.82 8.84
C CYS A 68 4.49 -8.34 7.40
N VAL A 69 5.05 -7.20 6.98
CA VAL A 69 4.95 -6.73 5.59
C VAL A 69 5.64 -7.70 4.62
N PHE A 70 6.83 -8.20 4.94
CA PHE A 70 7.51 -9.18 4.09
C PHE A 70 6.78 -10.53 4.04
N VAL A 71 6.26 -11.00 5.16
CA VAL A 71 5.42 -12.21 5.23
C VAL A 71 4.15 -12.01 4.41
N GLY A 72 3.46 -10.89 4.59
CA GLY A 72 2.27 -10.53 3.84
C GLY A 72 2.53 -10.51 2.33
N ALA A 73 3.59 -9.83 1.89
CA ALA A 73 4.00 -9.75 0.50
C ALA A 73 4.42 -11.11 -0.11
N ALA A 74 4.86 -12.06 0.71
CA ALA A 74 5.12 -13.43 0.27
C ALA A 74 3.81 -14.24 0.13
N LEU A 75 2.88 -14.07 1.08
CA LEU A 75 1.58 -14.76 1.08
C LEU A 75 0.66 -14.28 -0.05
N THR A 76 0.72 -13.01 -0.43
CA THR A 76 0.00 -12.46 -1.62
C THR A 76 0.56 -12.92 -2.96
N ARG A 77 1.55 -13.82 -2.98
CA ARG A 77 1.99 -14.51 -4.19
C ARG A 77 1.40 -15.92 -4.32
N SER A 78 0.51 -16.29 -3.41
CA SER A 78 -0.20 -17.56 -3.45
C SER A 78 -1.22 -17.60 -4.57
N ASP A 79 -1.48 -18.78 -5.13
CA ASP A 79 -2.55 -18.99 -6.11
C ASP A 79 -3.95 -19.04 -5.46
N SER A 80 -4.00 -19.13 -4.13
CA SER A 80 -5.26 -19.19 -3.38
C SER A 80 -5.67 -17.82 -2.84
N ALA A 81 -6.86 -17.36 -3.25
CA ALA A 81 -7.41 -16.07 -2.81
C ALA A 81 -7.49 -15.94 -1.27
N GLY A 82 -7.77 -17.04 -0.55
CA GLY A 82 -7.80 -17.03 0.92
C GLY A 82 -6.43 -16.76 1.55
N VAL A 83 -5.35 -17.32 1.01
CA VAL A 83 -3.98 -17.07 1.50
C VAL A 83 -3.51 -15.68 1.09
N SER A 84 -3.87 -15.19 -0.09
CA SER A 84 -3.57 -13.80 -0.48
C SER A 84 -4.32 -12.80 0.39
N PHE A 85 -5.57 -13.07 0.76
CA PHE A 85 -6.30 -12.23 1.72
C PHE A 85 -5.71 -12.28 3.13
N LEU A 86 -5.19 -13.44 3.55
CA LEU A 86 -4.41 -13.55 4.78
C LEU A 86 -3.14 -12.69 4.69
N GLY A 87 -2.42 -12.76 3.58
CA GLY A 87 -1.25 -11.92 3.30
C GLY A 87 -1.56 -10.43 3.36
N TYR A 88 -2.69 -10.01 2.81
CA TYR A 88 -3.18 -8.65 2.92
C TYR A 88 -3.41 -8.22 4.38
N ASN A 89 -4.00 -9.08 5.22
CA ASN A 89 -4.17 -8.79 6.65
C ASN A 89 -2.85 -8.72 7.43
N PHE A 90 -1.82 -9.48 7.02
CA PHE A 90 -0.45 -9.34 7.54
C PHE A 90 0.19 -8.00 7.20
N ILE A 91 -0.40 -7.20 6.31
CA ILE A 91 0.03 -5.84 6.00
C ILE A 91 -0.88 -4.83 6.73
N VAL A 92 -2.20 -5.00 6.62
CA VAL A 92 -3.21 -4.10 7.20
C VAL A 92 -3.11 -4.02 8.72
N VAL A 93 -3.09 -5.16 9.41
CA VAL A 93 -3.19 -5.18 10.88
C VAL A 93 -1.97 -4.55 11.56
N PRO A 94 -0.72 -4.91 11.22
CA PRO A 94 0.46 -4.26 11.81
C PRO A 94 0.54 -2.77 11.51
N LEU A 95 0.08 -2.35 10.33
CA LEU A 95 -0.03 -0.93 10.01
C LEU A 95 -1.10 -0.25 10.86
N GLY A 96 -2.25 -0.89 11.10
CA GLY A 96 -3.26 -0.40 12.04
C GLY A 96 -2.72 -0.20 13.46
N VAL A 97 -1.83 -1.09 13.93
CA VAL A 97 -1.10 -0.91 15.20
C VAL A 97 -0.25 0.37 15.15
N MET A 98 0.54 0.56 14.08
CA MET A 98 1.34 1.78 13.91
C MET A 98 0.50 3.05 13.90
N LEU A 99 -0.63 3.05 13.19
CA LEU A 99 -1.55 4.18 13.14
C LEU A 99 -2.20 4.47 14.50
N THR A 100 -2.49 3.44 15.29
CA THR A 100 -3.06 3.61 16.64
C THR A 100 -2.10 4.37 17.56
N ILE A 101 -0.79 4.20 17.38
CA ILE A 101 0.24 4.93 18.11
C ILE A 101 0.46 6.33 17.49
N LEU A 102 0.49 6.41 16.16
CA LEU A 102 0.83 7.63 15.43
C LEU A 102 -0.28 8.70 15.48
N LEU A 103 -1.52 8.32 15.17
CA LEU A 103 -2.62 9.26 14.95
C LEU A 103 -3.03 10.08 16.19
N PRO A 104 -2.95 9.58 17.44
CA PRO A 104 -3.25 10.40 18.62
C PRO A 104 -2.37 11.65 18.78
N TYR A 105 -1.17 11.66 18.19
CA TYR A 105 -0.30 12.83 18.18
C TYR A 105 -0.75 13.90 17.17
N TYR A 106 -1.65 13.55 16.26
CA TYR A 106 -2.27 14.47 15.32
C TYR A 106 -3.69 14.82 15.79
N GLY A 107 -4.08 16.08 15.61
CA GLY A 107 -5.46 16.50 15.85
C GLY A 107 -6.43 15.79 14.90
N SER A 108 -7.63 15.43 15.38
CA SER A 108 -8.66 14.75 14.57
C SER A 108 -8.99 15.50 13.27
N GLN A 109 -8.96 16.83 13.30
CA GLN A 109 -9.14 17.67 12.12
C GLN A 109 -8.03 17.48 11.08
N LEU A 110 -6.76 17.41 11.50
CA LEU A 110 -5.63 17.16 10.61
C LEU A 110 -5.72 15.78 9.95
N VAL A 111 -6.12 14.77 10.74
CA VAL A 111 -6.33 13.41 10.23
C VAL A 111 -7.43 13.40 9.17
N PHE A 112 -8.54 14.09 9.42
CA PHE A 112 -9.63 14.20 8.45
C PHE A 112 -9.21 14.94 7.18
N GLU A 113 -8.50 16.07 7.30
CA GLU A 113 -7.94 16.80 6.15
C GLU A 113 -7.01 15.89 5.32
N ALA A 114 -6.13 15.13 5.96
CA ALA A 114 -5.25 14.18 5.28
C ALA A 114 -6.02 13.07 4.55
N ILE A 115 -7.08 12.52 5.15
CA ILE A 115 -7.96 11.51 4.51
C ILE A 115 -8.60 12.09 3.24
N VAL A 116 -9.15 13.30 3.32
CA VAL A 116 -9.82 13.95 2.17
C VAL A 116 -8.84 14.18 1.03
N ILE A 117 -7.65 14.72 1.31
CA ILE A 117 -6.64 14.96 0.27
C ILE A 117 -6.15 13.63 -0.32
N THR A 118 -5.87 12.62 0.51
CA THR A 118 -5.46 11.30 0.04
C THR A 118 -6.52 10.66 -0.86
N GLY A 119 -7.80 10.74 -0.48
CA GLY A 119 -8.91 10.25 -1.28
C GLY A 119 -9.01 10.98 -2.63
N ALA A 120 -8.87 12.31 -2.64
CA ALA A 120 -8.89 13.10 -3.86
C ALA A 120 -7.72 12.72 -4.81
N VAL A 121 -6.49 12.64 -4.28
CA VAL A 121 -5.31 12.21 -5.04
C VAL A 121 -5.50 10.80 -5.60
N THR A 122 -5.99 9.87 -4.78
CA THR A 122 -6.25 8.48 -5.19
C THR A 122 -7.24 8.46 -6.35
N LEU A 123 -8.39 9.12 -6.24
CA LEU A 123 -9.40 9.16 -7.29
C LEU A 123 -8.86 9.78 -8.60
N LEU A 124 -8.10 10.87 -8.50
CA LEU A 124 -7.47 11.50 -9.66
C LEU A 124 -6.48 10.55 -10.34
N MET A 125 -5.65 9.83 -9.57
CA MET A 125 -4.67 8.90 -10.12
C MET A 125 -5.30 7.62 -10.68
N LEU A 126 -6.38 7.12 -10.07
CA LEU A 126 -7.17 6.03 -10.65
C LEU A 126 -7.77 6.45 -12.00
N ALA A 127 -8.34 7.66 -12.09
CA ALA A 127 -8.85 8.21 -13.35
C ALA A 127 -7.73 8.44 -14.37
N ALA A 128 -6.57 8.97 -13.96
CA ALA A 128 -5.43 9.12 -14.86
C ALA A 128 -4.92 7.76 -15.36
N GLY A 129 -4.87 6.75 -14.49
CA GLY A 129 -4.46 5.39 -14.84
C GLY A 129 -5.41 4.69 -15.82
N THR A 130 -6.72 4.97 -15.76
CA THR A 130 -7.67 4.47 -16.77
C THR A 130 -7.55 5.20 -18.11
N LEU A 131 -7.34 6.52 -18.09
CA LEU A 131 -7.30 7.35 -19.30
C LEU A 131 -5.97 7.23 -20.04
N PHE A 132 -4.86 7.09 -19.33
CA PHE A 132 -3.50 7.08 -19.89
C PHE A 132 -2.67 5.84 -19.49
N PRO A 133 -3.19 4.60 -19.66
CA PRO A 133 -2.55 3.40 -19.12
C PRO A 133 -1.16 3.12 -19.71
N ALA A 134 -0.93 3.51 -20.98
CA ALA A 134 0.37 3.32 -21.64
C ALA A 134 1.49 4.14 -20.99
N VAL A 135 1.18 5.35 -20.52
CA VAL A 135 2.14 6.23 -19.83
C VAL A 135 2.58 5.58 -18.53
N PHE A 136 1.61 5.24 -17.68
CA PHE A 136 1.89 4.65 -16.38
C PHE A 136 2.65 3.34 -16.50
N LEU A 137 2.22 2.43 -17.36
CA LEU A 137 2.86 1.12 -17.51
C LEU A 137 4.31 1.20 -18.04
N GLY A 138 4.66 2.26 -18.75
CA GLY A 138 6.04 2.55 -19.15
C GLY A 138 6.96 2.98 -17.99
N MET A 139 6.39 3.49 -16.89
CA MET A 139 7.14 4.08 -15.77
C MET A 139 7.63 3.08 -14.73
N GLY A 140 7.20 1.81 -14.76
CA GLY A 140 7.46 0.85 -13.66
C GLY A 140 8.93 0.73 -13.23
N ARG A 141 9.88 0.70 -14.18
CA ARG A 141 11.32 0.67 -13.85
C ARG A 141 11.79 1.97 -13.20
N MET A 142 11.34 3.11 -13.72
CA MET A 142 11.68 4.44 -13.19
C MET A 142 11.15 4.58 -11.76
N LEU A 143 9.88 4.24 -11.52
CA LEU A 143 9.26 4.29 -10.19
C LEU A 143 10.02 3.42 -9.18
N PHE A 144 10.45 2.22 -9.58
CA PHE A 144 11.23 1.33 -8.72
C PHE A 144 12.57 1.94 -8.32
N PHE A 145 13.34 2.46 -9.29
CA PHE A 145 14.63 3.10 -8.98
C PHE A 145 14.45 4.37 -8.13
N THR A 146 13.45 5.20 -8.43
CA THR A 146 13.15 6.39 -7.64
C THR A 146 12.80 6.03 -6.20
N LEU A 147 11.99 4.98 -5.98
CA LEU A 147 11.66 4.51 -4.64
C LEU A 147 12.91 4.11 -3.84
N VAL A 148 13.81 3.34 -4.45
CA VAL A 148 15.06 2.92 -3.80
C VAL A 148 15.93 4.13 -3.46
N VAL A 149 16.09 5.07 -4.39
CA VAL A 149 16.92 6.27 -4.18
C VAL A 149 16.32 7.16 -3.08
N VAL A 150 15.01 7.43 -3.12
CA VAL A 150 14.33 8.25 -2.10
C VAL A 150 14.43 7.58 -0.74
N CYS A 151 14.22 6.27 -0.65
CA CYS A 151 14.34 5.52 0.60
C CYS A 151 15.77 5.60 1.17
N ILE A 152 16.80 5.31 0.37
CA ILE A 152 18.20 5.35 0.82
C ILE A 152 18.59 6.77 1.25
N ALA A 153 18.23 7.78 0.47
CA ALA A 153 18.54 9.16 0.76
C ALA A 153 17.85 9.64 2.05
N GLU A 154 16.57 9.29 2.24
CA GLU A 154 15.85 9.63 3.46
C GLU A 154 16.46 8.95 4.69
N LEU A 155 16.77 7.64 4.60
CA LEU A 155 17.42 6.92 5.69
C LEU A 155 18.80 7.50 6.02
N PHE A 156 19.57 7.92 5.02
CA PHE A 156 20.85 8.59 5.23
C PHE A 156 20.66 9.93 5.97
N CYS A 157 19.70 10.75 5.56
CA CYS A 157 19.41 12.02 6.25
C CYS A 157 18.98 11.81 7.71
N ILE A 158 18.10 10.84 7.97
CA ILE A 158 17.61 10.55 9.32
C ILE A 158 18.72 9.97 10.21
N PHE A 159 19.48 8.98 9.74
CA PHE A 159 20.44 8.27 10.58
C PHE A 159 21.82 8.93 10.65
N VAL A 160 22.29 9.53 9.56
CA VAL A 160 23.64 10.12 9.48
C VAL A 160 23.58 11.62 9.79
N LEU A 161 22.67 12.35 9.15
CA LEU A 161 22.56 13.80 9.36
C LEU A 161 21.69 14.17 10.56
N LYS A 162 20.91 13.22 11.10
CA LYS A 162 19.93 13.45 12.18
C LYS A 162 18.96 14.59 11.85
N ALA A 163 18.65 14.74 10.57
CA ALA A 163 17.86 15.81 10.03
C ALA A 163 16.70 15.24 9.21
N ASP A 164 15.54 15.85 9.40
CA ASP A 164 14.30 15.46 8.76
C ASP A 164 13.84 16.60 7.84
N PHE A 165 13.78 16.32 6.54
CA PHE A 165 13.53 17.34 5.52
C PHE A 165 12.16 17.14 4.87
N ALA A 166 11.35 18.21 4.86
CA ALA A 166 10.01 18.18 4.26
C ALA A 166 10.00 17.78 2.77
N ILE A 167 11.10 17.97 2.03
CA ILE A 167 11.21 17.58 0.63
C ILE A 167 10.96 16.07 0.41
N PHE A 168 11.31 15.23 1.39
CA PHE A 168 11.05 13.79 1.31
C PHE A 168 9.56 13.50 1.39
N ASP A 169 8.80 14.22 2.22
CA ASP A 169 7.36 14.04 2.30
C ASP A 169 6.68 14.34 0.95
N TYR A 170 7.04 15.45 0.31
CA TYR A 170 6.52 15.80 -1.01
C TYR A 170 6.96 14.81 -2.10
N ALA A 171 8.22 14.39 -2.09
CA ALA A 171 8.75 13.42 -3.05
C ALA A 171 8.04 12.06 -2.93
N VAL A 172 7.82 11.58 -1.70
CA VAL A 172 7.12 10.32 -1.43
C VAL A 172 5.65 10.42 -1.84
N VAL A 173 4.95 11.53 -1.56
CA VAL A 173 3.57 11.74 -2.04
C VAL A 173 3.51 11.69 -3.58
N LEU A 174 4.39 12.40 -4.29
CA LEU A 174 4.43 12.39 -5.75
C LEU A 174 4.70 10.98 -6.30
N LEU A 175 5.68 10.30 -5.71
CA LEU A 175 6.10 8.95 -6.11
C LEU A 175 4.96 7.95 -5.95
N PHE A 176 4.34 7.89 -4.77
CA PHE A 176 3.24 6.95 -4.52
C PHE A 176 1.96 7.33 -5.25
N SER A 177 1.73 8.61 -5.53
CA SER A 177 0.65 9.02 -6.44
C SER A 177 0.84 8.39 -7.83
N ALA A 178 2.07 8.42 -8.36
CA ALA A 178 2.39 7.78 -9.63
C ALA A 178 2.29 6.24 -9.56
N TYR A 179 2.63 5.62 -8.42
CA TYR A 179 2.40 4.19 -8.19
C TYR A 179 0.91 3.81 -8.22
N ILE A 180 0.01 4.60 -7.61
CA ILE A 180 -1.44 4.33 -7.72
C ILE A 180 -1.89 4.23 -9.18
N GLY A 181 -1.46 5.18 -10.02
CA GLY A 181 -1.79 5.16 -11.45
C GLY A 181 -1.17 3.96 -12.17
N TYR A 182 0.07 3.60 -11.82
CA TYR A 182 0.77 2.41 -12.32
C TYR A 182 0.08 1.11 -11.95
N ASP A 183 -0.17 0.88 -10.67
CA ASP A 183 -0.74 -0.35 -10.17
C ASP A 183 -2.20 -0.50 -10.56
N TRP A 184 -2.95 0.59 -10.69
CA TRP A 184 -4.29 0.53 -11.29
C TRP A 184 -4.25 0.19 -12.78
N ALA A 185 -3.37 0.83 -13.58
CA ALA A 185 -3.22 0.50 -14.99
C ALA A 185 -2.76 -0.97 -15.19
N LYS A 186 -1.93 -1.47 -14.27
CA LYS A 186 -1.43 -2.85 -14.26
C LYS A 186 -2.50 -3.84 -13.82
N ALA A 187 -3.30 -3.52 -12.81
CA ALA A 187 -4.43 -4.31 -12.33
C ALA A 187 -5.46 -4.58 -13.44
N ASN A 188 -5.69 -3.58 -14.30
CA ASN A 188 -6.59 -3.72 -15.45
C ASN A 188 -6.04 -4.61 -16.59
N ARG A 189 -4.75 -4.97 -16.55
CA ARG A 189 -4.11 -5.91 -17.50
C ARG A 189 -4.01 -7.34 -16.97
N TYR A 190 -4.15 -7.55 -15.66
CA TYR A 190 -4.16 -8.89 -15.10
C TYR A 190 -5.39 -9.67 -15.54
N GLN A 191 -5.28 -10.99 -15.43
CA GLN A 191 -6.45 -11.83 -15.57
C GLN A 191 -7.42 -11.54 -14.42
N ARG A 192 -8.70 -11.42 -14.75
CA ARG A 192 -9.75 -11.02 -13.81
C ARG A 192 -10.14 -12.19 -12.93
N THR A 193 -9.35 -12.47 -11.90
CA THR A 193 -9.64 -13.47 -10.87
C THR A 193 -9.82 -12.79 -9.52
N VAL A 194 -10.45 -13.49 -8.57
CA VAL A 194 -10.59 -13.00 -7.19
C VAL A 194 -9.21 -12.80 -6.54
N ASN A 195 -8.26 -13.70 -6.82
CA ASN A 195 -6.90 -13.61 -6.29
C ASN A 195 -6.19 -12.35 -6.80
N ASN A 196 -6.20 -12.11 -8.11
CA ASN A 196 -5.59 -10.91 -8.69
C ASN A 196 -6.26 -9.61 -8.23
N ALA A 197 -7.57 -9.65 -7.89
CA ALA A 197 -8.25 -8.50 -7.31
C ALA A 197 -7.72 -8.18 -5.91
N ILE A 198 -7.50 -9.19 -5.06
CA ILE A 198 -6.93 -9.01 -3.72
C ILE A 198 -5.48 -8.53 -3.80
N ASP A 199 -4.69 -9.11 -4.70
CA ASP A 199 -3.31 -8.69 -4.95
C ASP A 199 -3.23 -7.23 -5.41
N SER A 200 -4.08 -6.85 -6.37
CA SER A 200 -4.15 -5.48 -6.86
C SER A 200 -4.61 -4.51 -5.77
N ALA A 201 -5.57 -4.92 -4.92
CA ALA A 201 -5.97 -4.13 -3.77
C ALA A 201 -4.85 -3.98 -2.75
N THR A 202 -4.00 -5.00 -2.57
CA THR A 202 -2.84 -4.95 -1.67
C THR A 202 -1.82 -3.93 -2.15
N ASP A 203 -1.47 -3.97 -3.45
CA ASP A 203 -0.54 -3.02 -4.07
C ASP A 203 -1.07 -1.57 -3.90
N LEU A 204 -2.34 -1.33 -4.27
CA LEU A 204 -2.97 -0.01 -4.13
C LEU A 204 -3.10 0.47 -2.68
N TYR A 205 -3.45 -0.41 -1.75
CA TYR A 205 -3.56 -0.08 -0.33
C TYR A 205 -2.25 0.47 0.23
N MET A 206 -1.14 -0.18 -0.12
CA MET A 206 0.20 0.22 0.32
C MET A 206 0.58 1.60 -0.22
N ASP A 207 0.22 1.93 -1.45
CA ASP A 207 0.46 3.26 -1.99
C ASP A 207 -0.39 4.32 -1.29
N ILE A 208 -1.69 4.04 -1.14
CA ILE A 208 -2.65 4.97 -0.54
C ILE A 208 -2.26 5.30 0.91
N ILE A 209 -1.87 4.31 1.71
CA ILE A 209 -1.48 4.58 3.10
C ILE A 209 -0.16 5.36 3.19
N ASN A 210 0.81 5.09 2.31
CA ASN A 210 2.06 5.85 2.28
C ASN A 210 1.81 7.33 1.93
N ILE A 211 0.90 7.60 0.98
CA ILE A 211 0.44 8.96 0.70
C ILE A 211 -0.23 9.57 1.94
N PHE A 212 -1.14 8.84 2.58
CA PHE A 212 -1.87 9.34 3.75
C PHE A 212 -0.91 9.77 4.87
N ILE A 213 0.04 8.92 5.25
CA ILE A 213 0.99 9.21 6.33
C ILE A 213 1.85 10.44 5.97
N ARG A 214 2.25 10.58 4.71
CA ARG A 214 3.08 11.72 4.28
C ARG A 214 2.30 13.02 4.12
N ILE A 215 1.07 12.97 3.63
CA ILE A 215 0.19 14.15 3.64
C ILE A 215 -0.04 14.60 5.08
N LEU A 216 -0.29 13.67 6.00
CA LEU A 216 -0.47 13.99 7.41
C LEU A 216 0.78 14.66 8.01
N ALA A 217 1.98 14.17 7.68
CA ALA A 217 3.25 14.80 8.07
C ALA A 217 3.39 16.23 7.50
N ILE A 218 3.10 16.43 6.21
CA ILE A 218 3.15 17.74 5.54
C ILE A 218 2.20 18.74 6.21
N LEU A 219 0.95 18.35 6.44
CA LEU A 219 -0.05 19.22 7.07
C LEU A 219 0.35 19.61 8.49
N ASN A 220 1.00 18.70 9.23
CA ASN A 220 1.47 18.97 10.58
C ASN A 220 2.69 19.90 10.61
N ARG A 221 3.59 19.83 9.62
CA ARG A 221 4.75 20.74 9.54
C ARG A 221 4.39 22.17 9.16
N ASN A 222 3.32 22.34 8.39
CA ASN A 222 2.91 23.65 7.85
C ASN A 222 1.93 24.41 8.78
N ARG A 223 1.78 23.96 10.02
CA ARG A 223 1.03 24.64 11.09
C ARG A 223 2.00 25.07 12.19
#